data_AF-A0A849X4I7-F1
#
_entry.id   AF-A0A849X4I7-F1
#
_cell.length_a   1.000
_cell.length_b   1.000
_cell.length_c   1.000
_cell.angle_alpha   90.00
_cell.angle_beta   90.00
_cell.angle_gamma   90.00
#
_symmetry.space_group_name_H-M   'P 1'
#
loop_
_entity.id
_entity.type
_entity.pdbx_description
1 polymer ?
#
loop_
_entity_poly.entity_id
_entity_poly.type
_entity_poly.pdbx_seq_one_letter_code
_entity_poly.pdbx_strand_id
1 'polypeptide(L)'
;DRMKPVTENALEVCFQGSPELQEKVEILRGLLAHKHPNISLGELFEKLCDLGIQEWDPGRPPKRRKSPAAQQVKNRSHGFVPPRPPARR
;
A
#
# COMPACT_ATOMS: atom_id res chain seq x y z
N ASP A 1 12.39 24.31 12.70
CA ASP A 1 11.65 23.14 13.25
C ASP A 1 12.37 22.63 14.49
N ARG A 2 11.66 21.94 15.37
CA ARG A 2 12.16 21.47 16.67
C ARG A 2 11.63 20.07 16.92
N MET A 3 12.54 19.15 17.20
CA MET A 3 12.20 17.78 17.59
C MET A 3 12.65 17.57 19.03
N LYS A 4 11.75 17.11 19.89
CA LYS A 4 12.04 16.80 21.29
C LYS A 4 11.65 15.36 21.58
N PRO A 5 12.54 14.54 22.17
CA PRO A 5 12.13 13.27 22.75
C PRO A 5 11.27 13.56 23.99
N VAL A 6 10.04 13.06 23.97
CA VAL A 6 9.11 13.15 25.12
C VAL A 6 9.25 11.91 25.99
N THR A 7 9.39 10.73 25.36
CA THR A 7 9.66 9.44 26.00
C THR A 7 10.64 8.64 25.14
N GLU A 8 11.11 7.48 25.62
CA GLU A 8 11.94 6.56 24.82
C GLU A 8 11.29 6.15 23.48
N ASN A 9 9.95 6.21 23.39
CA ASN A 9 9.20 5.75 22.22
C ASN A 9 8.40 6.87 21.52
N ALA A 10 8.50 8.12 21.96
CA ALA A 10 7.73 9.22 21.38
C ALA A 10 8.56 10.49 21.20
N LEU A 11 8.47 11.06 20.01
CA LEU A 11 9.08 12.32 19.62
C LEU A 11 7.98 13.36 19.39
N GLU A 12 8.11 14.51 20.04
CA GLU A 12 7.32 15.69 19.72
C GLU A 12 8.02 16.46 18.60
N VAL A 13 7.29 16.70 17.53
CA VAL A 13 7.77 17.45 16.36
C VAL A 13 6.98 18.74 16.26
N CYS A 14 7.65 19.87 16.44
CA CYS A 14 7.09 21.20 16.23
C CYS A 14 7.75 21.84 15.01
N PHE A 15 6.97 22.15 13.99
CA PHE A 15 7.42 22.94 12.84
C PHE A 15 6.44 24.06 12.58
N GLN A 16 6.94 25.16 12.04
CA GLN A 16 6.10 26.24 11.54
C GLN A 16 5.74 25.92 10.10
N GLY A 17 4.46 25.72 9.84
CA GLY A 17 3.91 25.53 8.50
C GLY A 17 3.38 26.84 7.93
N SER A 18 3.38 26.96 6.60
CA SER A 18 2.57 27.96 5.93
C SER A 18 1.08 27.62 6.06
N PRO A 19 0.16 28.60 5.91
CA PRO A 19 -1.28 28.31 5.88
C PRO A 19 -1.65 27.29 4.78
N GLU A 20 -0.93 27.29 3.66
CA GLU A 20 -1.11 26.29 2.60
C GLU A 20 -0.79 24.86 3.05
N LEU A 21 0.16 24.68 3.98
CA LEU A 21 0.48 23.37 4.53
C LEU A 21 -0.66 22.85 5.39
N GLN A 22 -1.29 23.72 6.18
CA GLN A 22 -2.47 23.37 6.98
C GLN A 22 -3.62 22.90 6.10
N GLU A 23 -3.89 23.59 4.99
CA GLU A 23 -4.95 23.23 4.05
C GLU A 23 -4.70 21.85 3.41
N LYS A 24 -3.45 21.58 3.00
CA LYS A 24 -3.05 20.25 2.49
C LYS A 24 -3.25 19.16 3.54
N VAL A 25 -2.89 19.40 4.79
CA VAL A 25 -3.07 18.45 5.90
C VAL A 25 -4.56 18.17 6.12
N GLU A 26 -5.42 19.18 6.01
CA GLU A 26 -6.87 19.04 6.19
C GLU A 26 -7.51 18.25 5.04
N ILE A 27 -7.11 18.51 3.79
CA ILE A 27 -7.53 17.72 2.62
C ILE A 27 -7.11 16.25 2.79
N LEU A 28 -5.86 16.00 3.18
CA LEU A 28 -5.36 14.65 3.43
C LEU A 28 -6.13 13.95 4.54
N ARG A 29 -6.48 14.67 5.61
CA ARG A 29 -7.31 14.14 6.69
C ARG A 29 -8.70 13.75 6.18
N GLY A 30 -9.30 14.56 5.31
CA GLY A 30 -10.58 14.25 4.65
C GLY A 30 -10.50 13.01 3.75
N LEU A 31 -9.45 12.89 2.93
CA LEU A 31 -9.22 11.72 2.07
C LEU A 31 -9.07 10.44 2.89
N LEU A 32 -8.37 10.51 4.02
CA LEU A 32 -8.15 9.37 4.91
C LEU A 32 -9.34 9.10 5.84
N ALA A 33 -10.24 10.06 6.06
CA ALA A 33 -11.42 9.90 6.93
C ALA A 33 -12.33 8.72 6.51
N HIS A 34 -12.40 8.42 5.21
CA HIS A 34 -13.15 7.27 4.68
C HIS A 34 -12.58 5.91 5.11
N LYS A 35 -11.26 5.84 5.39
CA LYS A 35 -10.59 4.60 5.82
C LYS A 35 -10.27 4.59 7.32
N HIS A 36 -10.03 5.77 7.90
CA HIS A 36 -9.62 5.97 9.28
C HIS A 36 -10.29 7.23 9.85
N PRO A 37 -11.53 7.12 10.39
CA PRO A 37 -12.32 8.27 10.82
C PRO A 37 -11.71 9.03 12.02
N ASN A 38 -10.82 8.41 12.79
CA ASN A 38 -10.13 9.01 13.95
C ASN A 38 -8.61 8.94 13.81
N ILE A 39 -8.07 9.26 12.64
CA ILE A 39 -6.62 9.26 12.44
C ILE A 39 -5.97 10.42 13.22
N SER A 40 -5.00 10.10 14.07
CA SER A 40 -4.16 11.09 14.75
C SER A 40 -3.25 11.79 13.75
N LEU A 41 -2.86 13.03 14.04
CA LEU A 41 -1.94 13.78 13.18
C LEU A 41 -0.61 13.03 12.97
N GLY A 42 -0.10 12.36 14.00
CA GLY A 42 1.11 11.52 13.91
C GLY A 42 0.96 10.39 12.89
N GLU A 43 -0.12 9.62 12.97
CA GLU A 43 -0.43 8.52 12.03
C GLU A 43 -0.61 9.01 10.59
N LEU A 44 -1.22 10.20 10.42
CA LEU A 44 -1.36 10.84 9.12
C LEU A 44 0.02 11.16 8.52
N PHE A 45 0.89 11.77 9.32
CA PHE A 45 2.25 12.09 8.90
C PHE A 45 3.09 10.84 8.64
N GLU A 46 2.95 9.80 9.45
CA GLU A 46 3.65 8.53 9.25
C GLU A 46 3.30 7.90 7.90
N LYS A 47 2.01 7.81 7.56
CA LYS A 47 1.56 7.35 6.24
C LYS A 47 2.04 8.23 5.10
N LEU A 48 2.08 9.55 5.32
CA LEU A 48 2.57 10.49 4.32
C LEU A 48 4.07 10.33 4.08
N CYS A 49 4.86 10.13 5.14
CA CYS A 49 6.29 9.83 5.06
C CYS A 49 6.53 8.48 4.36
N ASP A 50 5.75 7.44 4.66
CA ASP A 50 5.83 6.15 3.98
C ASP A 50 5.58 6.27 2.46
N LEU A 51 4.56 7.05 2.07
CA LEU A 51 4.28 7.33 0.66
C LEU A 51 5.37 8.18 0.01
N GLY A 52 5.88 9.18 0.73
CA GLY A 52 6.97 10.04 0.26
C GLY A 52 8.26 9.25 0.04
N ILE A 53 8.63 8.36 0.96
CA ILE A 53 9.76 7.44 0.78
C ILE A 53 9.49 6.51 -0.39
N GLN A 54 8.29 5.95 -0.52
CA GLN A 54 7.96 5.07 -1.63
C GLN A 54 8.08 5.74 -3.01
N GLU A 55 7.71 7.02 -3.12
CA GLU A 55 7.67 7.76 -4.39
C GLU A 55 8.98 8.50 -4.70
N TRP A 56 9.66 9.02 -3.67
CA TRP A 56 10.84 9.86 -3.81
C TRP A 56 12.16 9.13 -3.58
N ASP A 57 12.17 7.87 -3.11
CA ASP A 57 13.40 7.08 -3.00
C ASP A 57 13.96 6.76 -4.40
N PRO A 58 15.05 7.43 -4.82
CA PRO A 58 15.64 7.20 -6.15
C PRO A 58 16.37 5.85 -6.23
N GLY A 59 16.55 5.15 -5.10
CA GLY A 59 17.20 3.85 -5.01
C GLY A 59 16.25 2.66 -5.18
N ARG A 60 14.94 2.88 -5.24
CA ARG A 60 13.98 1.76 -5.31
C ARG A 60 13.91 1.18 -6.72
N PRO A 61 14.24 -0.11 -6.94
CA PRO A 61 14.04 -0.72 -8.24
C PRO A 61 12.52 -0.71 -8.55
N PRO A 62 12.13 -0.34 -9.78
CA PRO A 62 10.72 -0.22 -10.15
C PRO A 62 9.99 -1.52 -9.80
N LYS A 63 8.87 -1.41 -9.10
CA LYS A 63 8.05 -2.54 -8.67
C LYS A 63 7.61 -3.32 -9.92
N ARG A 64 8.37 -4.37 -10.25
CA ARG A 64 8.07 -5.27 -11.38
C ARG A 64 6.67 -5.81 -11.16
N ARG A 65 5.71 -5.34 -11.97
CA ARG A 65 4.37 -5.89 -12.02
C ARG A 65 4.51 -7.37 -12.34
N LYS A 66 4.16 -8.24 -11.39
CA LYS A 66 4.04 -9.67 -11.66
C LYS A 66 2.89 -9.83 -12.65
N SER A 67 3.21 -10.14 -13.89
CA SER A 67 2.23 -10.48 -14.91
C SER A 67 1.40 -11.68 -14.44
N PRO A 68 0.07 -11.68 -14.61
CA PRO A 68 -0.82 -12.76 -14.14
C PRO A 68 -0.68 -14.09 -14.90
N ALA A 69 0.37 -14.28 -15.71
CA ALA A 69 0.53 -15.45 -16.57
C ALA A 69 1.02 -16.72 -15.86
N ALA A 70 1.43 -16.67 -14.59
CA ALA A 70 2.06 -17.81 -13.91
C ALA A 70 1.13 -18.66 -13.02
N GLN A 71 -0.17 -18.33 -12.92
CA GLN A 71 -1.08 -18.97 -11.95
C GLN A 71 -2.02 -20.03 -12.54
N GLN A 72 -1.91 -20.36 -13.83
CA GLN A 72 -2.81 -21.30 -14.52
C GLN A 72 -2.12 -22.64 -14.88
N VAL A 73 -1.49 -23.32 -13.92
CA VAL A 73 -1.02 -24.71 -14.16
C VAL A 73 -1.52 -25.71 -13.10
N LYS A 74 -2.23 -25.28 -12.04
CA LYS A 74 -2.56 -26.17 -10.92
C LYS A 74 -3.98 -26.79 -10.92
N ASN A 75 -4.75 -26.70 -12.00
CA ASN A 75 -6.15 -27.18 -12.04
C ASN A 75 -6.52 -28.14 -13.18
N ARG A 76 -5.59 -28.98 -13.67
CA ARG A 76 -5.90 -30.03 -14.67
C ARG A 76 -5.48 -31.42 -14.21
N SER A 77 -6.10 -31.88 -13.13
CA SER A 77 -6.06 -33.29 -12.74
C SER A 77 -7.38 -33.72 -12.13
N HIS A 78 -8.44 -33.82 -12.96
CA HIS A 78 -9.59 -34.67 -12.71
C HIS A 78 -10.27 -35.03 -14.05
N GLY A 79 -10.16 -36.30 -14.45
CA GLY A 79 -11.11 -36.99 -15.31
C GLY A 79 -11.05 -36.75 -16.82
N PHE A 80 -10.07 -37.32 -17.52
CA PHE A 80 -10.24 -37.67 -18.94
C PHE A 80 -10.31 -39.19 -19.07
N VAL A 81 -11.53 -39.73 -19.19
CA VAL A 81 -11.74 -41.13 -19.59
C VAL A 81 -12.01 -41.10 -21.10
N PRO A 82 -11.12 -41.64 -21.95
CA PRO A 82 -11.37 -41.66 -23.39
C PRO A 82 -12.57 -42.57 -23.72
N PRO A 83 -13.41 -42.20 -24.70
CA PRO A 83 -14.51 -43.07 -25.14
C PRO A 83 -13.97 -44.32 -25.83
N ARG A 84 -14.55 -45.49 -25.52
CA ARG A 84 -14.22 -46.76 -26.18
C ARG A 84 -14.57 -46.67 -27.68
N PRO A 85 -13.71 -47.16 -28.59
CA PRO A 85 -14.03 -47.20 -30.01
C PRO A 85 -15.17 -48.21 -30.28
N PRO A 86 -16.04 -47.96 -31.28
CA PRO A 86 -17.08 -48.90 -31.66
C PRO A 86 -16.46 -50.16 -32.27
N ALA A 87 -16.97 -51.32 -31.86
CA ALA A 87 -16.59 -52.61 -32.42
C ALA A 87 -17.02 -52.69 -33.88
N ARG A 88 -16.05 -52.88 -34.79
CA ARG A 88 -16.30 -53.18 -36.21
C ARG A 88 -17.02 -54.53 -36.33
N ARG A 89 -18.22 -54.54 -36.93
CA ARG A 89 -18.75 -55.65 -37.71
C ARG A 89 -19.56 -55.10 -38.87
#